data_AF-A0A0C7NFC5-F1
#
_entry.id   AF-A0A0C7NFC5-F1
#
_cell.length_a   1.000
_cell.length_b   1.000
_cell.length_c   1.000
_cell.angle_alpha   90.00
_cell.angle_beta   90.00
_cell.angle_gamma   90.00
#
_symmetry.space_group_name_H-M   'P 1'
#
loop_
_entity.id
_entity.type
_entity.pdbx_description
1 polymer ?
#
loop_
_entity_poly.entity_id
_entity_poly.type
_entity_poly.pdbx_seq_one_letter_code
_entity_poly.pdbx_strand_id
1 'polypeptide(L)'
;MKLAVQLAAASVLARAVFGFQCSHNKLLEKYNVDKYSISHQTTRDTPPSSTIEDWWINICQESSETPPEGCKDNDVLCGTTKVTLNDDPDKPILTQLIDFPESVSSGVSENYNGDLVVELKDAKWGSNSIDAEITFVCASDKGSNTVTSVTWQEKKVQLVVEGDAGCLKKKDDGKKDGDNKDDDRKDPKPDHDKKGTSIGSWFLWLIAYALLFALIYLLATSYMSTRGGNLREFREEFLERSSSLASSLPQFTKEVVSKVLGRSSSSSAQRGGYSAV
;
A
#
# COMPACT_ATOMS: atom_id res chain seq x y z
N MET A 1 -32.95 0.80 47.51
CA MET A 1 -31.74 -0.06 47.48
C MET A 1 -31.83 -0.88 46.19
N LYS A 2 -31.40 -0.36 45.04
CA LYS A 2 -30.02 -0.26 44.51
C LYS A 2 -29.28 -1.61 44.49
N LEU A 3 -29.21 -2.22 43.30
CA LEU A 3 -28.11 -3.04 42.75
C LEU A 3 -28.46 -3.28 41.27
N ALA A 4 -28.09 -2.32 40.38
CA ALA A 4 -26.90 -2.39 39.51
C ALA A 4 -27.12 -3.41 38.38
N VAL A 5 -27.62 -3.06 37.19
CA VAL A 5 -27.03 -2.14 36.17
C VAL A 5 -25.53 -2.37 36.03
N GLN A 6 -25.15 -3.39 35.26
CA GLN A 6 -23.80 -3.56 34.72
C GLN A 6 -23.85 -4.28 33.36
N LEU A 7 -23.35 -3.55 32.35
CA LEU A 7 -22.59 -4.05 31.20
C LEU A 7 -23.34 -4.82 30.09
N ALA A 8 -24.10 -4.08 29.29
CA ALA A 8 -24.19 -4.32 27.85
C ALA A 8 -24.01 -3.00 27.09
N ALA A 9 -22.91 -2.29 27.38
CA ALA A 9 -22.37 -1.29 26.48
C ALA A 9 -21.42 -2.01 25.53
N ALA A 10 -21.98 -2.73 24.55
CA ALA A 10 -21.22 -3.09 23.37
C ALA A 10 -20.96 -1.78 22.63
N SER A 11 -19.77 -1.21 22.88
CA SER A 11 -19.26 -0.05 22.17
C SER A 11 -19.31 -0.35 20.68
N VAL A 12 -20.31 0.22 20.00
CA VAL A 12 -20.25 0.47 18.58
C VAL A 12 -19.08 1.41 18.40
N LEU A 13 -17.89 0.85 18.15
CA LEU A 13 -16.82 1.55 17.48
C LEU A 13 -17.34 1.81 16.06
N ALA A 14 -18.20 2.81 15.93
CA ALA A 14 -18.34 3.54 14.70
C ALA A 14 -16.94 4.10 14.45
N ARG A 15 -16.16 3.41 13.62
CA ARG A 15 -15.09 4.08 12.91
C ARG A 15 -15.80 5.19 12.16
N ALA A 16 -15.67 6.42 12.66
CA ALA A 16 -15.81 7.57 11.79
C ALA A 16 -14.81 7.32 10.67
N VAL A 17 -15.32 6.85 9.53
CA VAL A 17 -14.59 6.88 8.27
C VAL A 17 -14.52 8.37 7.95
N PHE A 18 -13.53 9.03 8.54
CA PHE A 18 -13.02 10.27 7.98
C PHE A 18 -12.64 9.89 6.56
N GLY A 19 -13.21 10.60 5.59
CA GLY A 19 -13.00 10.28 4.20
C GLY A 19 -11.53 10.43 3.80
N PHE A 20 -11.24 10.08 2.56
CA PHE A 20 -9.94 9.91 1.94
C PHE A 20 -9.09 11.21 1.89
N GLN A 21 -8.77 11.77 3.05
CA GLN A 21 -7.84 12.88 3.19
C GLN A 21 -6.41 12.35 3.22
N CYS A 22 -5.61 12.72 2.22
CA CYS A 22 -4.24 12.21 2.06
C CYS A 22 -3.31 12.64 3.21
N SER A 23 -3.59 13.78 3.85
CA SER A 23 -2.92 14.25 5.07
C SER A 23 -3.07 13.32 6.29
N HIS A 24 -4.10 12.47 6.32
CA HIS A 24 -4.34 11.54 7.43
C HIS A 24 -3.76 10.14 7.17
N ASN A 25 -3.24 9.88 5.97
CA ASN A 25 -2.66 8.61 5.59
C ASN A 25 -1.16 8.75 5.32
N LYS A 26 -0.36 8.16 6.23
CA LYS A 26 1.12 8.18 6.18
C LYS A 26 1.73 7.64 4.88
N LEU A 27 0.98 6.86 4.11
CA LEU A 27 1.45 6.33 2.84
C LEU A 27 1.18 7.33 1.72
N LEU A 28 -0.06 7.80 1.58
CA LEU A 28 -0.45 8.80 0.58
C LEU A 28 0.32 10.11 0.72
N GLU A 29 0.58 10.54 1.96
CA GLU A 29 1.36 11.75 2.26
C GLU A 29 2.74 11.75 1.58
N LYS A 30 3.32 10.57 1.36
CA LYS A 30 4.64 10.42 0.73
C LYS A 30 4.62 10.65 -0.78
N TYR A 31 3.46 10.57 -1.44
CA TYR A 31 3.33 10.64 -2.90
C TYR A 31 2.69 11.96 -3.33
N ASN A 32 2.92 12.43 -4.56
CA ASN A 32 2.34 13.67 -5.07
C ASN A 32 0.85 13.56 -5.51
N VAL A 33 0.10 12.58 -5.00
CA VAL A 33 -1.29 12.31 -5.41
C VAL A 33 -2.29 13.41 -5.02
N ASP A 34 -1.94 14.28 -4.07
CA ASP A 34 -2.75 15.40 -3.59
C ASP A 34 -2.77 16.59 -4.54
N LYS A 35 -1.75 16.71 -5.39
CA LYS A 35 -1.57 17.88 -6.27
C LYS A 35 -2.39 17.82 -7.56
N TYR A 36 -2.92 16.65 -7.89
CA TYR A 36 -3.44 16.36 -9.22
C TYR A 36 -4.80 15.69 -9.15
N SER A 37 -5.72 16.21 -9.95
CA SER A 37 -6.83 15.44 -10.50
C SER A 37 -6.45 14.96 -11.89
N ILE A 38 -6.85 13.73 -12.20
CA ILE A 38 -6.47 13.06 -13.44
C ILE A 38 -7.74 12.74 -14.20
N SER A 39 -7.82 13.22 -15.43
CA SER A 39 -8.91 12.90 -16.35
C SER A 39 -8.38 12.03 -17.49
N HIS A 40 -9.15 11.02 -17.86
CA HIS A 40 -8.86 10.15 -18.99
C HIS A 40 -10.12 9.90 -19.80
N GLN A 41 -10.02 10.07 -21.11
CA GLN A 41 -11.10 9.79 -22.04
C GLN A 41 -10.63 8.76 -23.05
N THR A 42 -11.44 7.72 -23.25
CA THR A 42 -11.28 6.75 -24.33
C THR A 42 -12.53 6.76 -25.20
N THR A 43 -12.34 6.82 -26.50
CA THR A 43 -13.43 6.71 -27.48
C THR A 43 -13.30 5.41 -28.23
N ARG A 44 -14.40 4.66 -28.34
CA ARG A 44 -14.49 3.41 -29.09
C ARG A 44 -15.65 3.47 -30.08
N ASP A 45 -15.39 3.15 -31.33
CA ASP A 45 -16.46 2.99 -32.31
C ASP A 45 -17.27 1.72 -32.01
N THR A 46 -18.59 1.88 -31.90
CA THR A 46 -19.55 0.81 -31.61
C THR A 46 -20.71 0.90 -32.59
N PRO A 47 -20.52 0.58 -33.89
CA PRO A 47 -21.53 0.85 -34.93
C PRO A 47 -22.93 0.33 -34.55
N PRO A 48 -24.00 1.11 -34.75
CA PRO A 48 -24.07 2.40 -35.45
C PRO A 48 -23.80 3.64 -34.56
N SER A 49 -23.10 3.50 -33.44
CA SER A 49 -22.77 4.59 -32.51
C SER A 49 -21.26 4.66 -32.23
N SER A 50 -20.85 5.66 -31.45
CA SER A 50 -19.56 5.68 -30.78
C SER A 50 -19.79 5.75 -29.27
N THR A 51 -18.97 5.02 -28.52
CA THR A 51 -18.99 5.00 -27.06
C THR A 51 -17.79 5.78 -26.52
N ILE A 52 -18.04 6.71 -25.61
CA ILE A 52 -17.03 7.51 -24.92
C ILE A 52 -17.03 7.10 -23.46
N GLU A 53 -15.87 6.68 -22.97
CA GLU A 53 -15.64 6.36 -21.56
C GLU A 53 -14.72 7.42 -20.95
N ASP A 54 -15.23 8.12 -19.95
CA ASP A 54 -14.51 9.15 -19.20
C ASP A 54 -14.25 8.65 -17.77
N TRP A 55 -13.01 8.77 -17.32
CA TRP A 55 -12.60 8.51 -15.95
C TRP A 55 -11.99 9.77 -15.35
N TRP A 56 -12.48 10.14 -14.17
CA TRP A 56 -11.97 11.24 -13.37
C TRP A 56 -11.52 10.71 -12.02
N ILE A 57 -10.29 11.02 -11.64
CA ILE A 57 -9.62 10.53 -10.44
C ILE A 57 -9.22 11.74 -9.60
N ASN A 58 -9.72 11.82 -8.37
CA ASN A 58 -9.38 12.86 -7.40
C ASN A 58 -9.24 12.24 -6.01
N ILE A 59 -8.14 11.55 -5.81
CA ILE A 59 -7.92 10.72 -4.62
C ILE A 59 -7.99 11.53 -3.32
N CYS A 60 -7.35 12.69 -3.27
CA CYS A 60 -7.18 13.44 -2.01
C CYS A 60 -8.19 14.58 -1.80
N GLN A 61 -8.99 14.92 -2.82
CA GLN A 61 -9.93 16.07 -2.82
C GLN A 61 -9.33 17.44 -2.46
N GLU A 62 -8.00 17.52 -2.34
CA GLU A 62 -7.25 18.75 -2.09
C GLU A 62 -6.97 19.53 -3.39
N SER A 63 -7.19 18.90 -4.55
CA SER A 63 -7.15 19.56 -5.87
C SER A 63 -8.37 20.47 -6.03
N SER A 64 -8.14 21.71 -6.49
CA SER A 64 -9.18 22.71 -6.72
C SER A 64 -9.93 22.55 -8.05
N GLU A 65 -9.74 21.44 -8.77
CA GLU A 65 -10.41 21.22 -10.05
C GLU A 65 -11.86 20.76 -9.86
N THR A 66 -12.75 21.35 -10.65
CA THR A 66 -14.17 21.02 -10.65
C THR A 66 -14.40 19.63 -11.29
N PRO A 67 -15.23 18.77 -10.68
CA PRO A 67 -15.56 17.49 -11.28
C PRO A 67 -16.27 17.67 -12.63
N PRO A 68 -16.10 16.72 -13.56
CA PRO A 68 -16.81 16.75 -14.84
C PRO A 68 -18.31 16.49 -14.66
N GLU A 69 -19.09 16.85 -15.69
CA GLU A 69 -20.54 16.71 -15.70
C GLU A 69 -20.99 15.25 -15.43
N GLY A 70 -21.78 15.06 -14.37
CA GLY A 70 -22.28 13.76 -13.93
C GLY A 70 -21.57 13.21 -12.70
N CYS A 71 -20.37 13.71 -12.37
CA CYS A 71 -19.62 13.34 -11.17
C CYS A 71 -19.93 14.31 -10.01
N LYS A 72 -19.84 13.83 -8.77
CA LYS A 72 -20.09 14.65 -7.58
C LYS A 72 -18.77 15.23 -7.05
N ASP A 73 -18.85 16.37 -6.38
CA ASP A 73 -17.68 17.05 -5.79
C ASP A 73 -16.93 16.17 -4.76
N ASN A 74 -17.65 15.28 -4.09
CA ASN A 74 -17.11 14.42 -3.05
C ASN A 74 -16.72 13.01 -3.57
N ASP A 75 -16.66 12.81 -4.88
CA ASP A 75 -16.20 11.55 -5.47
C ASP A 75 -14.67 11.53 -5.55
N VAL A 76 -14.06 10.41 -5.16
CA VAL A 76 -12.61 10.18 -5.30
C VAL A 76 -12.25 9.52 -6.63
N LEU A 77 -13.22 8.83 -7.23
CA LEU A 77 -13.15 8.25 -8.56
C LEU A 77 -14.55 8.32 -9.17
N CYS A 78 -14.63 8.73 -10.44
CA CYS A 78 -15.88 8.76 -11.18
C CYS A 78 -15.65 8.24 -12.60
N GLY A 79 -16.48 7.31 -13.03
CA GLY A 79 -16.51 6.79 -14.40
C GLY A 79 -17.83 7.11 -15.07
N THR A 80 -17.80 7.68 -16.27
CA THR A 80 -19.01 7.91 -17.08
C THR A 80 -18.86 7.27 -18.45
N THR A 81 -19.94 6.67 -18.94
CA THR A 81 -20.00 6.10 -20.30
C THR A 81 -21.13 6.77 -21.05
N LYS A 82 -20.78 7.47 -22.12
CA LYS A 82 -21.71 8.16 -23.02
C LYS A 82 -21.75 7.46 -24.37
N VAL A 83 -22.94 7.32 -24.93
CA VAL A 83 -23.13 6.76 -26.28
C VAL A 83 -23.66 7.86 -27.18
N THR A 84 -22.99 8.08 -28.29
CA THR A 84 -23.35 9.06 -29.31
C THR A 84 -23.80 8.32 -30.56
N LEU A 85 -25.04 8.56 -31.00
CA LEU A 85 -25.58 7.94 -32.22
C LEU A 85 -25.09 8.69 -33.45
N ASN A 86 -24.79 7.97 -34.54
CA ASN A 86 -24.32 8.60 -35.78
C ASN A 86 -25.34 9.60 -36.38
N ASP A 87 -26.63 9.37 -36.15
CA ASP A 87 -27.72 10.21 -36.66
C ASP A 87 -27.98 11.48 -35.81
N ASP A 88 -27.45 11.54 -34.58
CA ASP A 88 -27.61 12.68 -33.66
C ASP A 88 -26.33 12.88 -32.83
N PRO A 89 -25.23 13.35 -33.46
CA PRO A 89 -23.91 13.43 -32.83
C PRO A 89 -23.83 14.45 -31.69
N ASP A 90 -24.74 15.43 -31.66
CA ASP A 90 -24.74 16.52 -30.68
C ASP A 90 -25.47 16.14 -29.38
N LYS A 91 -26.04 14.94 -29.29
CA LYS A 91 -26.77 14.46 -28.11
C LYS A 91 -26.14 13.17 -27.54
N PRO A 92 -25.01 13.26 -26.84
CA PRO A 92 -24.44 12.12 -26.14
C PRO A 92 -25.40 11.66 -25.03
N ILE A 93 -25.74 10.37 -25.02
CA ILE A 93 -26.63 9.77 -24.02
C ILE A 93 -25.76 9.16 -22.93
N LEU A 94 -25.89 9.62 -21.69
CA LEU A 94 -25.26 8.98 -20.54
C LEU A 94 -25.91 7.61 -20.28
N THR A 95 -25.12 6.55 -20.43
CA THR A 95 -25.58 5.16 -20.29
C THR A 95 -25.09 4.50 -19.00
N GLN A 96 -23.92 4.92 -18.50
CA GLN A 96 -23.37 4.42 -17.25
C GLN A 96 -22.74 5.57 -16.47
N LEU A 97 -22.98 5.58 -15.17
CA LEU A 97 -22.34 6.45 -14.19
C LEU A 97 -21.92 5.56 -13.02
N ILE A 98 -20.64 5.62 -12.66
CA ILE A 98 -20.05 4.88 -11.55
C ILE A 98 -19.36 5.88 -10.65
N ASP A 99 -19.91 6.09 -9.47
CA ASP A 99 -19.38 7.01 -8.46
C ASP A 99 -18.74 6.27 -7.29
N PHE A 100 -17.51 6.66 -6.96
CA PHE A 100 -16.82 6.25 -5.75
C PHE A 100 -16.74 7.46 -4.82
N PRO A 101 -17.71 7.64 -3.90
CA PRO A 101 -17.66 8.75 -2.97
C PRO A 101 -16.53 8.56 -1.96
N GLU A 102 -16.08 9.65 -1.34
CA GLU A 102 -15.05 9.67 -0.28
C GLU A 102 -15.31 8.67 0.88
N SER A 103 -16.58 8.36 1.12
CA SER A 103 -17.04 7.42 2.17
C SER A 103 -16.90 5.94 1.80
N VAL A 104 -16.48 5.62 0.58
CA VAL A 104 -16.26 4.25 0.12
C VAL A 104 -15.16 3.58 0.95
N SER A 105 -15.29 2.28 1.20
CA SER A 105 -14.25 1.54 1.92
C SER A 105 -12.97 1.56 1.10
N SER A 106 -11.88 2.03 1.69
CA SER A 106 -10.65 2.25 0.94
C SER A 106 -9.43 1.65 1.62
N GLY A 107 -8.46 1.25 0.81
CA GLY A 107 -7.19 0.68 1.24
C GLY A 107 -6.04 1.29 0.44
N VAL A 108 -4.89 1.48 1.09
CA VAL A 108 -3.68 1.99 0.43
C VAL A 108 -2.52 1.07 0.75
N SER A 109 -1.79 0.68 -0.28
CA SER A 109 -0.64 -0.21 -0.18
C SER A 109 0.44 0.15 -1.20
N GLU A 110 1.60 -0.51 -1.11
CA GLU A 110 2.64 -0.47 -2.13
C GLU A 110 2.77 -1.87 -2.73
N ASN A 111 2.85 -1.96 -4.06
CA ASN A 111 3.07 -3.24 -4.73
C ASN A 111 4.56 -3.67 -4.65
N TYR A 112 4.91 -4.82 -5.24
CA TYR A 112 6.28 -5.33 -5.25
C TYR A 112 7.30 -4.42 -5.97
N ASN A 113 6.83 -3.56 -6.88
CA ASN A 113 7.66 -2.60 -7.60
C ASN A 113 7.84 -1.29 -6.82
N GLY A 114 7.16 -1.14 -5.67
CA GLY A 114 7.13 0.10 -4.91
C GLY A 114 6.16 1.16 -5.47
N ASP A 115 5.24 0.77 -6.35
CA ASP A 115 4.19 1.66 -6.85
C ASP A 115 3.08 1.78 -5.82
N LEU A 116 2.48 2.97 -5.73
CA LEU A 116 1.34 3.22 -4.86
C LEU A 116 0.08 2.58 -5.44
N VAL A 117 -0.62 1.79 -4.62
CA VAL A 117 -1.88 1.14 -4.98
C VAL A 117 -2.99 1.61 -4.06
N VAL A 118 -4.05 2.16 -4.64
CA VAL A 118 -5.28 2.58 -3.95
C VAL A 118 -6.40 1.62 -4.34
N GLU A 119 -6.96 0.93 -3.36
CA GLU A 119 -8.14 0.08 -3.50
C GLU A 119 -9.38 0.82 -2.99
N LEU A 120 -10.45 0.81 -3.76
CA LEU A 120 -11.78 1.30 -3.39
C LEU A 120 -12.74 0.12 -3.49
N LYS A 121 -13.51 -0.16 -2.44
CA LYS A 121 -14.33 -1.37 -2.32
C LYS A 121 -15.78 -1.04 -2.03
N ASP A 122 -16.66 -1.87 -2.57
CA ASP A 122 -18.10 -1.84 -2.30
C ASP A 122 -18.77 -0.52 -2.70
N ALA A 123 -18.34 0.12 -3.80
CA ALA A 123 -19.05 1.27 -4.36
C ALA A 123 -20.40 0.83 -4.92
N LYS A 124 -21.46 1.55 -4.57
CA LYS A 124 -22.83 1.17 -4.95
C LYS A 124 -23.09 1.54 -6.40
N TRP A 125 -23.48 0.55 -7.21
CA TRP A 125 -23.83 0.76 -8.61
C TRP A 125 -25.15 0.06 -8.96
N GLY A 126 -26.25 0.81 -8.83
CA GLY A 126 -27.60 0.27 -8.96
C GLY A 126 -27.88 -0.80 -7.89
N SER A 127 -28.14 -2.03 -8.32
CA SER A 127 -28.32 -3.19 -7.43
C SER A 127 -27.02 -3.97 -7.13
N ASN A 128 -25.91 -3.57 -7.74
CA ASN A 128 -24.60 -4.21 -7.58
C ASN A 128 -23.63 -3.35 -6.78
N SER A 129 -22.51 -3.93 -6.42
CA SER A 129 -21.31 -3.21 -5.99
C SER A 129 -20.19 -3.39 -7.01
N ILE A 130 -19.36 -2.36 -7.13
CA ILE A 130 -18.15 -2.34 -7.95
C ILE A 130 -16.97 -1.97 -7.06
N ASP A 131 -15.84 -2.63 -7.30
CA ASP A 131 -14.54 -2.30 -6.72
C ASP A 131 -13.68 -1.56 -7.75
N ALA A 132 -12.74 -0.75 -7.29
CA ALA A 132 -11.70 -0.15 -8.11
C ALA A 132 -10.33 -0.37 -7.49
N GLU A 133 -9.32 -0.50 -8.34
CA GLU A 133 -7.92 -0.46 -7.97
C GLU A 133 -7.19 0.51 -8.90
N ILE A 134 -6.45 1.43 -8.31
CA ILE A 134 -5.69 2.44 -9.04
C ILE A 134 -4.24 2.26 -8.65
N THR A 135 -3.40 1.95 -9.64
CA THR A 135 -1.95 1.84 -9.47
C THR A 135 -1.27 3.08 -10.03
N PHE A 136 -0.53 3.79 -9.19
CA PHE A 136 0.25 4.97 -9.58
C PHE A 136 1.71 4.61 -9.78
N VAL A 137 2.15 4.64 -11.03
CA VAL A 137 3.52 4.39 -11.47
C VAL A 137 4.25 5.72 -11.60
N CYS A 138 5.41 5.85 -10.95
CA CYS A 138 6.22 7.07 -11.04
C CYS A 138 6.86 7.21 -12.43
N ALA A 139 6.57 8.32 -13.11
CA ALA A 139 7.26 8.74 -14.32
C ALA A 139 7.51 10.25 -14.29
N SER A 140 8.59 10.66 -13.61
CA SER A 140 8.94 12.07 -13.39
C SER A 140 9.35 12.82 -14.67
N ASP A 141 9.66 12.10 -15.75
CA ASP A 141 10.01 12.63 -17.06
C ASP A 141 8.79 13.00 -17.90
N LYS A 142 7.62 12.41 -17.59
CA LYS A 142 6.33 12.75 -18.19
C LYS A 142 5.73 13.88 -17.37
N GLY A 143 5.84 15.12 -17.84
CA GLY A 143 5.36 16.33 -17.15
C GLY A 143 3.85 16.41 -16.87
N SER A 144 3.09 15.33 -17.11
CA SER A 144 1.67 15.19 -16.81
C SER A 144 1.34 13.76 -16.37
N ASN A 145 0.28 13.61 -15.58
CA ASN A 145 -0.27 12.31 -15.19
C ASN A 145 -1.23 11.80 -16.26
N THR A 146 -1.08 10.54 -16.66
CA THR A 146 -1.91 9.92 -17.69
C THR A 146 -2.37 8.54 -17.26
N VAL A 147 -3.64 8.21 -17.50
CA VAL A 147 -4.11 6.83 -17.36
C VAL A 147 -3.64 6.05 -18.58
N THR A 148 -2.83 5.02 -18.37
CA THR A 148 -2.23 4.20 -19.42
C THR A 148 -3.00 2.90 -19.66
N SER A 149 -3.80 2.46 -18.69
CA SER A 149 -4.62 1.26 -18.80
C SER A 149 -5.88 1.41 -17.97
N VAL A 150 -7.00 0.94 -18.54
CA VAL A 150 -8.26 0.70 -17.86
C VAL A 150 -8.69 -0.73 -18.20
N THR A 151 -8.73 -1.60 -17.21
CA THR A 151 -9.07 -3.02 -17.38
C THR A 151 -10.25 -3.39 -16.50
N TRP A 152 -11.24 -4.04 -17.08
CA TRP A 152 -12.38 -4.60 -16.36
C TRP A 152 -12.15 -6.07 -16.06
N GLN A 153 -12.22 -6.43 -14.78
CA GLN A 153 -12.19 -7.82 -14.30
C GLN A 153 -13.40 -8.07 -13.41
N GLU A 154 -14.40 -8.76 -13.94
CA GLU A 154 -15.65 -9.05 -13.25
C GLU A 154 -16.36 -7.78 -12.72
N LYS A 155 -16.28 -7.52 -11.42
CA LYS A 155 -16.85 -6.35 -10.73
C LYS A 155 -15.79 -5.35 -10.26
N LYS A 156 -14.56 -5.47 -10.78
CA LYS A 156 -13.43 -4.64 -10.41
C LYS A 156 -12.90 -3.90 -11.63
N VAL A 157 -12.80 -2.58 -11.54
CA VAL A 157 -12.07 -1.75 -12.50
C VAL A 157 -10.63 -1.56 -12.02
N GLN A 158 -9.66 -1.80 -12.90
CA GLN A 158 -8.24 -1.61 -12.63
C GLN A 158 -7.72 -0.49 -13.52
N LEU A 159 -7.25 0.59 -12.90
CA LEU A 159 -6.66 1.73 -13.59
C LEU A 159 -5.16 1.80 -13.29
N VAL A 160 -4.36 2.08 -14.31
CA VAL A 160 -2.94 2.38 -14.15
C VAL A 160 -2.70 3.83 -14.55
N VAL A 161 -2.21 4.61 -13.61
CA VAL A 161 -1.81 6.00 -13.80
C VAL A 161 -0.30 6.08 -13.84
N GLU A 162 0.25 6.68 -14.88
CA GLU A 162 1.67 6.94 -15.01
C GLU A 162 1.93 8.46 -14.98
N GLY A 163 2.83 8.91 -14.11
CA GLY A 163 3.23 10.32 -14.01
C GLY A 163 3.81 10.72 -12.65
N ASP A 164 3.89 12.04 -12.38
CA ASP A 164 4.44 12.60 -11.15
C ASP A 164 3.63 12.25 -9.88
N ALA A 165 2.32 11.98 -10.02
CA ALA A 165 1.45 11.59 -8.91
C ALA A 165 1.93 10.31 -8.22
N GLY A 166 2.49 9.36 -8.98
CA GLY A 166 3.09 8.13 -8.45
C GLY A 166 4.49 8.32 -7.88
N CYS A 167 5.08 9.51 -7.99
CA CYS A 167 6.41 9.80 -7.47
C CYS A 167 6.36 10.25 -6.01
N LEU A 168 7.40 9.89 -5.26
CA LEU A 168 7.58 10.33 -3.89
C LEU A 168 7.84 11.84 -3.85
N LYS A 169 7.18 12.55 -2.92
CA LYS A 169 7.47 13.94 -2.61
C LYS A 169 8.94 14.06 -2.22
N LYS A 170 9.66 14.96 -2.88
CA LYS A 170 11.01 15.34 -2.43
C LYS A 170 10.87 15.88 -1.01
N LYS A 171 11.52 15.25 -0.05
CA LYS A 171 11.67 15.87 1.27
C LYS A 171 12.43 17.17 1.03
N ASP A 172 11.87 18.28 1.46
CA ASP A 172 12.64 19.49 1.70
C ASP A 172 13.63 19.17 2.83
N ASP A 173 14.71 18.48 2.48
CA ASP A 173 15.94 18.54 3.25
C ASP A 173 16.40 19.99 3.12
N GLY A 174 15.92 20.82 4.05
CA GLY A 174 16.24 22.23 4.13
C GLY A 174 17.74 22.45 4.10
N LYS A 175 18.28 22.65 2.89
CA LYS A 175 19.54 23.33 2.66
C LYS A 175 19.29 24.80 2.98
N LYS A 176 19.35 25.12 4.27
CA LYS A 176 19.80 26.44 4.68
C LYS A 176 21.30 26.48 4.36
N ASP A 177 21.63 27.09 3.22
CA ASP A 177 22.96 27.62 3.02
C ASP A 177 23.22 28.59 4.18
N GLY A 178 24.12 28.17 5.06
CA GLY A 178 24.49 28.89 6.26
C GLY A 178 25.36 30.07 5.89
N ASP A 179 24.86 31.26 6.19
CA ASP A 179 25.69 32.44 6.38
C ASP A 179 25.64 32.84 7.86
N ASN A 180 26.83 33.14 8.39
CA ASN A 180 27.17 33.32 9.80
C ASN A 180 26.29 34.34 10.56
N LYS A 181 26.01 34.04 11.83
CA LYS A 181 26.31 34.93 12.98
C LYS A 181 26.05 34.27 14.34
N ASP A 182 27.03 34.47 15.22
CA ASP A 182 27.07 34.13 16.65
C ASP A 182 25.91 34.75 17.45
N ASP A 183 25.36 34.05 18.45
CA ASP A 183 25.75 34.26 19.87
C ASP A 183 24.92 33.41 20.88
N ASP A 184 25.64 32.94 21.90
CA ASP A 184 25.32 32.56 23.29
C ASP A 184 24.01 31.86 23.76
N ARG A 185 24.23 30.65 24.31
CA ARG A 185 23.76 30.06 25.60
C ARG A 185 22.26 29.91 25.92
N LYS A 186 21.81 28.64 26.03
CA LYS A 186 21.31 27.98 27.28
C LYS A 186 20.92 26.51 27.07
N ASP A 187 21.09 25.72 28.13
CA ASP A 187 21.05 24.25 28.24
C ASP A 187 19.85 23.50 27.62
N PRO A 188 20.03 22.24 27.17
CA PRO A 188 18.95 21.41 26.64
C PRO A 188 18.16 20.69 27.73
N LYS A 189 16.82 20.74 27.63
CA LYS A 189 15.93 19.73 28.25
C LYS A 189 16.01 18.43 27.43
N PRO A 190 15.93 17.24 28.05
CA PRO A 190 16.01 15.98 27.32
C PRO A 190 14.63 15.63 26.77
N ASP A 191 14.36 16.02 25.52
CA ASP A 191 13.29 15.37 24.76
C ASP A 191 13.83 14.06 24.16
N HIS A 192 13.05 13.01 24.39
CA HIS A 192 13.32 11.62 24.07
C HIS A 192 13.20 11.35 22.55
N ASP A 193 14.00 12.02 21.73
CA ASP A 193 14.15 11.69 20.32
C ASP A 193 15.50 11.02 20.09
N LYS A 194 15.54 9.70 20.32
CA LYS A 194 16.55 8.87 19.68
C LYS A 194 15.99 8.25 18.42
N LYS A 195 16.13 9.05 17.35
CA LYS A 195 16.63 8.59 16.05
C LYS A 195 17.64 7.45 16.27
N GLY A 196 17.19 6.22 16.07
CA GLY A 196 18.05 5.08 15.86
C GLY A 196 17.84 4.61 14.44
N THR A 197 18.74 4.98 13.53
CA THR A 197 18.90 4.31 12.24
C THR A 197 19.28 2.86 12.55
N SER A 198 18.27 2.02 12.75
CA SER A 198 18.48 0.66 13.25
C SER A 198 18.81 -0.25 12.07
N ILE A 199 20.10 -0.55 11.94
CA ILE A 199 20.66 -1.71 11.22
C ILE A 199 19.95 -3.02 11.67
N GLY A 200 19.18 -3.00 12.77
CA GLY A 200 18.35 -4.10 13.25
C GLY A 200 17.01 -4.31 12.52
N SER A 201 16.45 -3.36 11.76
CA SER A 201 15.12 -3.55 11.12
C SER A 201 15.16 -4.58 9.98
N TRP A 202 16.21 -4.56 9.16
CA TRP A 202 16.42 -5.54 8.09
C TRP A 202 16.76 -6.94 8.63
N PHE A 203 17.54 -7.02 9.71
CA PHE A 203 17.84 -8.29 10.37
C PHE A 203 16.60 -8.88 11.07
N LEU A 204 15.73 -8.04 11.63
CA LEU A 204 14.46 -8.46 12.21
C LEU A 204 13.54 -9.05 11.13
N TRP A 205 13.52 -8.45 9.93
CA TRP A 205 12.79 -8.99 8.77
C TRP A 205 13.36 -10.34 8.30
N LEU A 206 14.68 -10.52 8.27
CA LEU A 206 15.30 -11.82 7.97
C LEU A 206 14.92 -12.90 9.00
N ILE A 207 14.91 -12.57 10.29
CA ILE A 207 14.46 -13.49 11.33
C ILE A 207 12.98 -13.81 11.16
N ALA A 208 12.14 -12.82 10.85
CA ALA A 208 10.71 -13.02 10.60
C ALA A 208 10.48 -13.99 9.43
N TYR A 209 11.21 -13.81 8.31
CA TYR A 209 11.16 -14.74 7.19
C TYR A 209 11.67 -16.13 7.57
N ALA A 210 12.77 -16.25 8.31
CA ALA A 210 13.29 -17.55 8.75
C ALA A 210 12.28 -18.31 9.64
N LEU A 211 11.59 -17.61 10.55
CA LEU A 211 10.52 -18.18 11.37
C LEU A 211 9.31 -18.60 10.53
N LEU A 212 8.92 -17.79 9.55
CA LEU A 212 7.83 -18.09 8.64
C LEU A 212 8.15 -19.32 7.78
N PHE A 213 9.36 -19.42 7.21
CA PHE A 213 9.80 -20.59 6.45
C PHE A 213 9.87 -21.85 7.32
N ALA A 214 10.36 -21.74 8.56
CA ALA A 214 10.37 -22.86 9.50
C ALA A 214 8.95 -23.35 9.82
N LEU A 215 7.99 -22.42 9.97
CA LEU A 215 6.59 -22.75 10.22
C LEU A 215 5.96 -23.45 9.02
N ILE A 216 6.17 -22.93 7.79
CA ILE A 216 5.68 -23.58 6.57
C ILE A 216 6.31 -24.97 6.40
N TYR A 217 7.61 -25.12 6.67
CA TYR A 217 8.31 -26.41 6.61
C TYR A 217 7.72 -27.43 7.58
N LEU A 218 7.42 -27.03 8.82
CA LEU A 218 6.77 -27.89 9.81
C LEU A 218 5.35 -28.30 9.38
N LEU A 219 4.58 -27.37 8.83
CA LEU A 219 3.24 -27.67 8.32
C LEU A 219 3.29 -28.65 7.14
N ALA A 220 4.17 -28.42 6.16
CA ALA A 220 4.30 -29.27 4.99
C ALA A 220 4.81 -30.68 5.34
N THR A 221 5.80 -30.78 6.22
CA THR A 221 6.35 -32.08 6.66
C THR A 221 5.38 -32.85 7.55
N SER A 222 4.67 -32.17 8.47
CA SER A 222 3.63 -32.81 9.27
C SER A 222 2.46 -33.25 8.39
N TYR A 223 2.01 -32.43 7.45
CA TYR A 223 0.96 -32.80 6.48
C TYR A 223 1.35 -34.00 5.59
N MET A 224 2.60 -34.06 5.13
CA MET A 224 3.10 -35.22 4.37
C MET A 224 3.24 -36.47 5.23
N SER A 225 3.57 -36.34 6.51
CA SER A 225 3.68 -37.45 7.46
C SER A 225 2.31 -38.02 7.84
N THR A 226 1.29 -37.16 7.98
CA THR A 226 -0.08 -37.54 8.39
C THR A 226 -1.01 -37.84 7.21
N ARG A 227 -0.48 -38.16 6.02
CA ARG A 227 -1.30 -38.47 4.82
C ARG A 227 -2.04 -39.80 5.02
N GLY A 228 -3.12 -39.76 5.82
CA GLY A 228 -3.96 -40.89 6.26
C GLY A 228 -4.41 -40.87 7.74
N GLY A 229 -3.97 -39.92 8.58
CA GLY A 229 -4.24 -39.90 10.04
C GLY A 229 -5.21 -38.82 10.55
N ASN A 230 -5.57 -38.87 11.83
CA ASN A 230 -6.52 -37.96 12.49
C ASN A 230 -5.85 -36.64 12.94
N LEU A 231 -6.59 -35.52 13.06
CA LEU A 231 -6.06 -34.18 13.42
C LEU A 231 -5.27 -34.14 14.74
N ARG A 232 -5.52 -35.08 15.65
CA ARG A 232 -4.80 -35.21 16.92
C ARG A 232 -3.36 -35.70 16.73
N GLU A 233 -3.15 -36.57 15.75
CA GLU A 233 -1.85 -37.15 15.38
C GLU A 233 -0.97 -36.08 14.70
N PHE A 234 -1.56 -35.23 13.86
CA PHE A 234 -0.90 -34.04 13.30
C PHE A 234 -0.42 -33.07 14.39
N ARG A 235 -1.24 -32.85 15.43
CA ARG A 235 -0.90 -31.95 16.54
C ARG A 235 0.24 -32.50 17.39
N GLU A 236 0.23 -33.79 17.69
CA GLU A 236 1.30 -34.45 18.46
C GLU A 236 2.63 -34.42 17.69
N GLU A 237 2.61 -34.76 16.40
CA GLU A 237 3.80 -34.68 15.52
C GLU A 237 4.32 -33.24 15.37
N PHE A 238 3.41 -32.26 15.22
CA PHE A 238 3.79 -30.84 15.15
C PHE A 238 4.43 -30.36 16.46
N LEU A 239 3.89 -30.75 17.62
CA LEU A 239 4.44 -30.39 18.93
C LEU A 239 5.80 -31.05 19.19
N GLU A 240 5.95 -32.33 18.83
CA GLU A 240 7.21 -33.04 18.97
C GLU A 240 8.31 -32.41 18.11
N ARG A 241 8.02 -32.11 16.84
CA ARG A 241 8.98 -31.45 15.94
C ARG A 241 9.25 -29.99 16.32
N SER A 242 8.25 -29.27 16.80
CA SER A 242 8.44 -27.91 17.35
C SER A 242 9.34 -27.92 18.57
N SER A 243 9.17 -28.91 19.47
CA SER A 243 10.03 -29.12 20.65
C SER A 243 11.46 -29.52 20.27
N SER A 244 11.62 -30.39 19.27
CA SER A 244 12.93 -30.76 18.72
C SER A 244 13.66 -29.57 18.09
N LEU A 245 12.94 -28.67 17.40
CA LEU A 245 13.54 -27.45 16.86
C LEU A 245 13.90 -26.48 17.98
N ALA A 246 13.00 -26.26 18.94
CA ALA A 246 13.23 -25.38 20.09
C ALA A 246 14.42 -25.82 20.95
N SER A 247 14.63 -27.13 21.11
CA SER A 247 15.78 -27.68 21.84
C SER A 247 17.10 -27.63 21.06
N SER A 248 17.05 -27.55 19.72
CA SER A 248 18.24 -27.44 18.85
C SER A 248 18.70 -26.00 18.57
N LEU A 249 17.80 -25.02 18.68
CA LEU A 249 18.05 -23.57 18.52
C LEU A 249 19.19 -22.99 19.40
N PRO A 250 19.37 -23.39 20.68
CA PRO A 250 20.46 -22.89 21.53
C PRO A 250 21.86 -23.33 21.08
N GLN A 251 21.98 -24.49 20.42
CA GLN A 251 23.24 -24.99 19.87
C GLN A 251 23.59 -24.24 18.57
N PHE A 252 22.60 -24.05 17.70
CA PHE A 252 22.77 -23.34 16.43
C PHE A 252 23.12 -21.85 16.62
N THR A 253 22.50 -21.18 17.60
CA THR A 253 22.82 -19.79 17.93
C THR A 253 24.24 -19.63 18.49
N LYS A 254 24.73 -20.55 19.31
CA LYS A 254 26.13 -20.55 19.77
C LYS A 254 27.11 -20.69 18.61
N GLU A 255 26.82 -21.56 17.64
CA GLU A 255 27.71 -21.76 16.50
C GLU A 255 27.68 -20.58 15.53
N VAL A 256 26.50 -20.01 15.24
CA VAL A 256 26.34 -18.82 14.39
C VAL A 256 26.99 -17.58 15.02
N VAL A 257 26.79 -17.35 16.32
CA VAL A 257 27.46 -16.27 17.07
C VAL A 257 28.98 -16.45 17.01
N SER A 258 29.49 -17.68 17.17
CA SER A 258 30.95 -17.94 17.10
C SER A 258 31.54 -17.71 15.70
N LYS A 259 30.83 -18.05 14.61
CA LYS A 259 31.30 -17.87 13.22
C LYS A 259 31.11 -16.45 12.70
N VAL A 260 30.06 -15.74 13.14
CA VAL A 260 29.74 -14.38 12.67
C VAL A 260 30.50 -13.33 13.48
N LEU A 261 30.59 -13.47 14.80
CA LEU A 261 31.32 -12.52 15.65
C LEU A 261 32.81 -12.87 15.81
N GLY A 262 33.21 -14.11 15.50
CA GLY A 262 34.62 -14.51 15.43
C GLY A 262 35.38 -13.96 14.22
N ARG A 263 34.69 -13.28 13.27
CA ARG A 263 35.31 -12.60 12.12
C ARG A 263 35.40 -11.07 12.27
N SER A 264 34.88 -10.49 13.36
CA SER A 264 34.76 -9.02 13.50
C SER A 264 35.85 -8.36 14.37
N SER A 265 37.01 -9.00 14.55
CA SER A 265 38.17 -8.37 15.20
C SER A 265 39.42 -8.42 14.32
N SER A 266 39.34 -7.81 13.14
CA SER A 266 40.53 -7.30 12.43
C SER A 266 40.10 -6.26 11.40
N SER A 267 40.37 -5.01 11.74
CA SER A 267 40.29 -3.82 10.89
C SER A 267 41.10 -3.94 9.59
N SER A 268 40.70 -3.09 8.63
CA SER A 268 41.45 -2.61 7.46
C SER A 268 41.75 -3.59 6.32
N ALA A 269 41.09 -3.33 5.20
CA ALA A 269 41.60 -3.33 3.83
C ALA A 269 42.83 -4.21 3.52
N GLN A 270 42.62 -5.31 2.79
CA GLN A 270 43.54 -5.71 1.73
C GLN A 270 42.82 -6.55 0.67
N ARG A 271 42.45 -5.90 -0.44
CA ARG A 271 42.42 -6.55 -1.76
C ARG A 271 43.84 -7.05 -2.03
N GLY A 272 44.04 -8.33 -2.34
CA GLY A 272 45.35 -8.82 -2.74
C GLY A 272 45.39 -10.29 -3.11
N GLY A 273 45.31 -10.55 -4.41
CA GLY A 273 46.25 -11.45 -5.10
C GLY A 273 46.04 -12.95 -4.96
N TYR A 274 45.70 -13.58 -6.09
CA TYR A 274 46.12 -14.93 -6.41
C TYR A 274 47.65 -15.05 -6.31
N SER A 275 48.14 -16.09 -5.65
CA SER A 275 49.46 -16.69 -5.92
C SER A 275 49.43 -18.16 -5.49
N ALA A 276 49.90 -19.01 -6.39
CA ALA A 276 49.96 -20.46 -6.28
C ALA A 276 50.89 -20.96 -5.17
N VAL A 277 50.60 -22.16 -4.65
CA VAL A 277 51.38 -23.41 -4.78
C VAL A 277 50.44 -24.61 -4.69
#